data_AF-A0A370QFR6-F1
#
_entry.id   AF-A0A370QFR6-F1
#
_cell.length_a   1.000
_cell.length_b   1.000
_cell.length_c   1.000
_cell.angle_alpha   90.00
_cell.angle_beta   90.00
_cell.angle_gamma   90.00
#
_symmetry.space_group_name_H-M   'P 1'
#
loop_
_entity.id
_entity.type
_entity.pdbx_description
1 polymer ?
#
loop_
_entity_poly.entity_id
_entity_poly.type
_entity_poly.pdbx_seq_one_letter_code
_entity_poly.pdbx_strand_id
1 'polypeptide(L)'
;METFNTSQETKLQMAREHVEKLKGFYSHLTVYLIFVPIFITINILGGSNFPWAIFPIVGWGIGIAGHAAETYNWSPFFGRNWEQQKIKEFMDAQ
;
A
#
# COMPACT_ATOMS: atom_id res chain seq x y z
N MET A 1 -30.55 17.09 -13.73
CA MET A 1 -30.40 16.68 -12.30
C MET A 1 -29.71 15.33 -12.17
N GLU A 2 -29.83 14.41 -13.14
CA GLU A 2 -29.14 13.11 -13.11
C GLU A 2 -27.60 13.19 -13.19
N THR A 3 -27.06 14.11 -13.99
CA THR A 3 -25.59 14.29 -14.14
C THR A 3 -24.85 14.66 -12.85
N PHE A 4 -25.53 15.35 -11.93
CA PHE A 4 -24.95 15.75 -10.65
C PHE A 4 -24.86 14.57 -9.67
N ASN A 5 -25.87 13.69 -9.66
CA ASN A 5 -25.87 12.48 -8.84
C ASN A 5 -24.83 11.47 -9.32
N THR A 6 -24.72 11.24 -10.62
CA THR A 6 -23.69 10.33 -11.17
C THR A 6 -22.29 10.81 -10.80
N SER A 7 -21.98 12.11 -10.92
CA SER A 7 -20.67 12.65 -10.53
C SER A 7 -20.38 12.52 -9.03
N GLN A 8 -21.38 12.69 -8.17
CA GLN A 8 -21.24 12.55 -6.72
C GLN A 8 -20.99 11.09 -6.34
N GLU A 9 -21.75 10.15 -6.91
CA GLU A 9 -21.62 8.72 -6.66
C GLU A 9 -20.25 8.18 -7.12
N THR A 10 -19.78 8.58 -8.30
CA THR A 10 -18.44 8.17 -8.79
C THR A 10 -17.32 8.69 -7.88
N LYS A 11 -17.41 9.93 -7.38
CA LYS A 11 -16.42 10.49 -6.43
C LYS A 11 -16.43 9.75 -5.10
N LEU A 12 -17.61 9.38 -4.61
CA LEU A 12 -17.77 8.61 -3.37
C LEU A 12 -17.22 7.20 -3.49
N GLN A 13 -17.38 6.58 -4.66
CA GLN A 13 -16.86 5.25 -4.97
C GLN A 13 -15.33 5.26 -5.06
N MET A 14 -14.74 6.22 -5.78
CA MET A 14 -13.28 6.42 -5.82
C MET A 14 -12.68 6.68 -4.43
N ALA A 15 -13.37 7.48 -3.60
CA ALA A 15 -12.93 7.72 -2.23
C ALA A 15 -12.96 6.45 -1.36
N ARG A 16 -14.00 5.61 -1.52
CA ARG A 16 -14.11 4.33 -0.81
C ARG A 16 -13.02 3.35 -1.22
N GLU A 17 -12.76 3.19 -2.51
CA GLU A 17 -11.69 2.32 -3.02
C GLU A 17 -10.31 2.73 -2.48
N HIS A 18 -10.06 4.05 -2.40
CA HIS A 18 -8.80 4.55 -1.85
C HIS A 18 -8.66 4.21 -0.36
N VAL A 19 -9.73 4.39 0.43
CA VAL A 19 -9.75 4.04 1.85
C VAL A 19 -9.57 2.54 2.08
N GLU A 20 -10.15 1.70 1.22
CA GLU A 20 -10.03 0.24 1.31
C GLU A 20 -8.60 -0.23 1.03
N LYS A 21 -7.94 0.34 0.01
CA LYS A 21 -6.50 0.13 -0.25
C LYS A 21 -5.63 0.55 0.93
N LEU A 22 -5.89 1.73 1.51
CA LEU A 22 -5.20 2.18 2.72
C LEU A 22 -5.39 1.19 3.87
N LYS A 23 -6.62 0.72 4.10
CA LYS A 23 -6.94 -0.20 5.20
C LYS A 23 -6.20 -1.53 5.04
N GLY A 24 -6.09 -2.06 3.82
CA GLY A 24 -5.30 -3.25 3.50
C GLY A 24 -3.80 -3.05 3.82
N PHE A 25 -3.24 -1.92 3.39
CA PHE A 25 -1.85 -1.57 3.69
C PHE A 25 -1.58 -1.47 5.20
N TYR A 26 -2.41 -0.72 5.94
CA TYR A 26 -2.26 -0.57 7.38
C TYR A 26 -2.40 -1.89 8.14
N SER A 27 -3.25 -2.79 7.67
CA SER A 27 -3.37 -4.15 8.24
C SER A 27 -2.04 -4.90 8.13
N HIS A 28 -1.46 -4.98 6.93
CA HIS A 28 -0.18 -5.65 6.72
C HIS A 28 0.99 -4.97 7.44
N LEU A 29 1.02 -3.64 7.47
CA LEU A 29 2.03 -2.87 8.20
C LEU A 29 1.95 -3.12 9.72
N THR A 30 0.74 -3.17 10.27
CA THR A 30 0.52 -3.44 11.71
C THR A 30 1.01 -4.84 12.07
N VAL A 31 0.67 -5.85 11.26
CA VAL A 31 1.17 -7.21 11.43
C VAL A 31 2.70 -7.22 11.39
N TYR A 32 3.32 -6.56 10.40
CA TYR A 32 4.77 -6.49 10.29
C TYR A 32 5.43 -5.85 11.52
N LEU A 33 4.91 -4.73 12.02
CA LEU A 33 5.43 -4.06 13.21
C LEU A 33 5.32 -4.93 14.47
N ILE A 34 4.35 -5.85 14.54
CA ILE A 34 4.22 -6.80 15.65
C ILE A 34 5.19 -7.96 15.49
N PHE A 35 5.36 -8.50 14.28
CA PHE A 35 6.20 -9.67 14.05
C PHE A 35 7.70 -9.35 14.04
N VAL A 36 8.12 -8.15 13.63
CA VAL A 36 9.52 -7.69 13.68
C VAL A 36 10.13 -7.85 15.08
N PRO A 37 9.58 -7.28 16.17
CA PRO A 37 10.13 -7.43 17.51
C PRO A 37 10.04 -8.87 18.02
N ILE A 38 9.04 -9.66 17.60
CA ILE A 38 8.95 -11.08 17.92
C ILE A 38 10.15 -11.83 17.32
N PHE A 39 10.46 -11.62 16.03
CA PHE A 39 11.61 -12.26 15.39
C PHE A 39 12.94 -11.84 16.00
N ILE A 40 13.10 -10.55 16.34
CA ILE A 40 14.30 -10.05 17.02
C ILE A 40 14.44 -10.72 18.41
N THR A 41 13.34 -10.81 19.16
CA THR A 41 13.34 -11.44 20.49
C THR A 41 13.71 -12.91 20.41
N ILE A 42 13.15 -13.66 19.46
CA ILE A 42 13.50 -15.07 19.22
C ILE A 42 14.97 -15.21 18.83
N ASN A 43 15.50 -14.29 18.02
CA ASN A 43 16.91 -14.34 17.61
C ASN A 43 17.86 -14.13 18.80
N ILE A 44 17.56 -13.16 19.67
CA ILE A 44 18.36 -12.86 20.88
C ILE A 44 18.25 -13.99 21.90
N LEU A 45 17.04 -14.46 22.21
CA LEU A 45 16.81 -15.52 23.21
C LEU A 45 17.28 -16.89 22.73
N GLY A 46 17.26 -17.14 21.42
CA GLY A 46 17.72 -18.39 20.83
C GLY A 46 19.24 -18.58 20.88
N GLY A 47 20.02 -17.59 21.33
CA GLY A 47 21.48 -17.68 21.43
C GLY A 47 22.18 -17.91 20.09
N SER A 48 21.50 -17.60 18.98
CA SER A 48 22.06 -17.81 17.65
C SER A 48 23.10 -16.72 17.38
N ASN A 49 24.35 -17.13 17.08
CA ASN A 49 25.38 -16.21 16.58
C ASN A 49 25.02 -15.63 15.20
N PHE A 50 23.96 -16.12 14.56
CA PHE A 50 23.51 -15.69 13.24
C PHE A 50 22.18 -14.93 13.33
N PRO A 51 22.10 -13.67 12.85
CA PRO A 51 20.89 -12.84 12.92
C PRO A 51 19.87 -13.24 11.84
N TRP A 52 19.38 -14.49 11.88
CA TRP A 52 18.44 -15.04 10.90
C TRP A 52 17.14 -14.23 10.77
N ALA A 53 16.76 -13.48 11.81
CA ALA A 53 15.58 -12.61 11.80
C ALA A 53 15.66 -11.52 10.72
N ILE A 54 16.85 -11.17 10.22
CA ILE A 54 17.00 -10.14 9.19
C ILE A 54 16.36 -10.54 7.86
N PHE A 55 16.36 -11.83 7.51
CA PHE A 55 15.80 -12.32 6.24
C PHE A 55 14.29 -12.10 6.13
N PRO A 56 13.45 -12.54 7.08
CA PRO A 56 12.01 -12.26 7.02
C PRO A 56 11.72 -10.76 7.17
N ILE A 57 12.49 -10.03 7.98
CA ILE A 57 12.30 -8.58 8.15
C ILE A 57 12.55 -7.83 6.85
N VAL A 58 13.67 -8.10 6.17
CA VAL A 58 14.00 -7.45 4.89
C VAL A 58 13.09 -7.93 3.76
N GLY A 59 12.85 -9.24 3.66
CA GLY A 59 11.99 -9.81 2.62
C GLY A 59 10.56 -9.28 2.67
N TRP A 60 9.93 -9.29 3.84
CA TRP A 60 8.58 -8.73 4.00
C TRP A 60 8.58 -7.20 3.98
N GLY A 61 9.65 -6.57 4.47
CA GLY A 61 9.82 -5.11 4.43
C GLY A 61 9.78 -4.55 3.01
N ILE A 62 10.37 -5.26 2.04
CA ILE A 62 10.31 -4.87 0.61
C ILE A 62 8.87 -4.95 0.07
N GLY A 63 8.13 -6.01 0.39
CA GLY A 63 6.73 -6.15 -0.03
C GLY A 63 5.83 -5.05 0.52
N ILE A 64 6.03 -4.69 1.79
CA ILE A 64 5.32 -3.58 2.45
C ILE A 64 5.73 -2.23 1.88
N ALA A 65 7.01 -2.01 1.59
CA ALA A 65 7.48 -0.81 0.92
C ALA A 65 6.86 -0.66 -0.49
N GLY A 66 6.71 -1.76 -1.22
CA GLY A 66 5.98 -1.79 -2.50
C GLY A 66 4.51 -1.39 -2.36
N HIS A 67 3.78 -2.01 -1.42
CA HIS A 67 2.40 -1.61 -1.13
C HIS A 67 2.28 -0.17 -0.62
N ALA A 68 3.26 0.32 0.14
CA ALA A 68 3.31 1.71 0.59
C ALA A 68 3.45 2.65 -0.61
N ALA A 69 4.33 2.33 -1.55
CA ALA A 69 4.51 3.11 -2.77
C ALA A 69 3.24 3.18 -3.62
N GLU A 70 2.53 2.06 -3.79
CA GLU A 70 1.22 2.02 -4.46
C GLU A 70 0.13 2.78 -3.69
N THR A 71 0.07 2.60 -2.37
CA THR A 71 -1.00 3.19 -1.54
C THR A 71 -0.85 4.71 -1.40
N TYR A 72 0.38 5.19 -1.22
CA TYR A 72 0.67 6.62 -1.11
C TYR A 72 0.84 7.30 -2.47
N ASN A 73 0.69 6.57 -3.58
CA ASN A 73 1.04 7.06 -4.92
C ASN A 73 2.46 7.67 -4.95
N TRP A 74 3.36 7.11 -4.14
CA TRP A 74 4.76 7.51 -4.08
C TRP A 74 5.49 6.84 -5.24
N SER A 75 5.17 7.27 -6.45
CA SER A 75 6.01 7.00 -7.59
C SER A 75 7.06 8.12 -7.65
N PRO A 76 8.34 7.85 -7.42
CA PRO A 76 9.39 8.84 -7.64
C PRO A 76 9.51 9.25 -9.12
N PHE A 77 8.83 8.56 -10.04
CA PHE A 77 8.83 8.85 -11.48
C PHE A 77 7.47 9.29 -12.05
N PHE A 78 6.33 8.85 -11.50
CA PHE A 78 5.02 8.99 -12.13
C PHE A 78 3.91 9.31 -11.11
N GLY A 79 3.81 10.60 -10.73
CA GLY A 79 2.76 11.07 -9.83
C GLY A 79 1.35 11.00 -10.43
N ARG A 80 0.34 11.29 -9.59
CA ARG A 80 -1.11 11.33 -9.88
C ARG A 80 -1.52 11.92 -11.24
N ASN A 81 -0.71 12.80 -11.83
CA ASN A 81 -0.96 13.36 -13.16
C ASN A 81 -0.98 12.31 -14.28
N TRP A 82 -0.14 11.26 -14.23
CA TRP A 82 -0.17 10.23 -15.27
C TRP A 82 -1.39 9.32 -15.17
N GLU A 83 -1.78 8.90 -13.96
CA GLU A 83 -3.00 8.10 -13.76
C GLU A 83 -4.24 8.87 -14.22
N GLN A 84 -4.32 10.16 -13.87
CA GLN A 84 -5.39 11.06 -14.32
C GLN A 84 -5.40 11.19 -15.86
N GLN A 85 -4.22 11.29 -16.48
CA GLN A 85 -4.09 11.33 -17.94
C GLN A 85 -4.57 10.03 -18.59
N LYS A 86 -4.20 8.87 -18.04
CA LYS A 86 -4.61 7.57 -18.57
C LYS A 86 -6.11 7.34 -18.45
N ILE A 87 -6.70 7.67 -17.29
CA ILE A 87 -8.15 7.58 -17.10
C ILE A 87 -8.87 8.49 -18.09
N LYS A 88 -8.36 9.70 -18.32
CA LYS A 88 -8.90 10.61 -19.33
C LYS A 88 -8.76 10.04 -20.75
N GLU A 89 -7.62 9.44 -21.08
CA GLU A 89 -7.38 8.77 -22.37
C GLU A 89 -8.36 7.63 -22.63
N PHE A 90 -8.67 6.81 -21.62
CA PHE A 90 -9.66 5.74 -21.75
C PHE A 90 -11.10 6.25 -21.87
N MET A 91 -11.45 7.35 -21.20
CA MET A 91 -12.78 7.97 -21.33
C MET A 91 -12.98 8.70 -22.66
N ASP A 92 -11.93 9.34 -23.19
CA ASP A 92 -11.97 10.04 -24.48
C ASP A 92 -11.85 9.08 -25.68
N ALA A 93 -11.31 7.86 -25.46
CA ALA A 93 -11.22 6.82 -26.48
C ALA A 93 -12.50 5.98 -26.63
N GLN A 94 -13.57 6.29 -25.89
CA GLN A 94 -14.87 5.63 -25.95
C GLN A 94 -15.96 6.52 -26.52
#